data_AF-A0A5D0UWK7-F1
#
_entry.id   AF-A0A5D0UWK7-F1
#
_cell.length_a   1.000
_cell.length_b   1.000
_cell.length_c   1.000
_cell.angle_alpha   90.00
_cell.angle_beta   90.00
_cell.angle_gamma   90.00
#
_symmetry.space_group_name_H-M   'P 1'
#
loop_
_entity.id
_entity.type
_entity.pdbx_description
1 polymer ?
#
loop_
_entity_poly.entity_id
_entity_poly.type
_entity_poly.pdbx_seq_one_letter_code
_entity_poly.pdbx_strand_id
1 'polypeptide(L)'
;MTVLKGLREALVLLVIALVVVAAGAGVWVAVSGGEFVSRFAVALIVVGALLGVTGDLTLSRVGMLGARAAFGLAPERETGGGGRVLTGVGIFLFVGLPLVVVGVMLVS
;
A
#
# COMPACT_ATOMS: atom_id res chain seq x y z
N MET A 1 10.72 -19.00 8.57
CA MET A 1 11.22 -17.72 9.15
C MET A 1 10.97 -16.52 8.24
N THR A 2 11.02 -16.67 6.91
CA THR A 2 10.72 -15.62 5.92
C THR A 2 9.27 -15.11 5.96
N VAL A 3 8.27 -16.00 6.12
CA VAL A 3 6.85 -15.60 6.20
C VAL A 3 6.56 -14.68 7.39
N LEU A 4 7.08 -15.02 8.57
CA LEU A 4 6.96 -14.18 9.78
C LEU A 4 7.58 -12.79 9.59
N LYS A 5 8.71 -12.72 8.87
CA LYS A 5 9.38 -11.46 8.56
C LYS A 5 8.53 -10.60 7.63
N GLY A 6 7.93 -11.18 6.59
CA GLY A 6 7.01 -10.49 5.69
C GLY A 6 5.75 -9.99 6.39
N LEU A 7 5.16 -10.80 7.28
CA LEU A 7 3.99 -10.40 8.07
C LEU A 7 4.32 -9.23 9.01
N ARG A 8 5.49 -9.27 9.66
CA ARG A 8 5.96 -8.16 10.51
C ARG A 8 6.18 -6.89 9.70
N GLU A 9 6.79 -6.98 8.53
CA GLU A 9 6.97 -5.82 7.63
C GLU A 9 5.63 -5.21 7.22
N ALA A 10 4.66 -6.06 6.83
CA ALA A 10 3.31 -5.61 6.47
C ALA A 10 2.59 -4.93 7.64
N LEU A 11 2.67 -5.52 8.84
CA LEU A 11 2.04 -4.97 10.04
C LEU A 11 2.65 -3.61 10.40
N VAL A 12 3.98 -3.49 10.37
CA VAL A 12 4.65 -2.21 10.63
C VAL A 12 4.20 -1.15 9.62
N LEU A 13 4.13 -1.51 8.33
CA LEU A 13 3.73 -0.58 7.28
C LEU A 13 2.25 -0.17 7.41
N LEU A 14 1.38 -1.09 7.80
CA LEU A 14 -0.03 -0.81 8.12
C LEU A 14 -0.15 0.18 9.29
N VAL A 15 0.59 -0.05 10.37
CA VAL A 15 0.57 0.84 11.55
C VAL A 15 1.06 2.24 11.19
N ILE A 16 2.16 2.35 10.42
CA ILE A 16 2.66 3.64 9.95
C ILE A 16 1.61 4.34 9.08
N ALA A 17 0.98 3.62 8.15
CA ALA A 17 -0.07 4.17 7.30
C ALA A 17 -1.25 4.69 8.14
N LEU A 18 -1.72 3.93 9.13
CA LEU A 18 -2.80 4.35 10.03
C LEU A 18 -2.46 5.62 10.79
N VAL A 19 -1.24 5.73 11.34
CA VAL A 19 -0.79 6.92 12.06
C VAL A 19 -0.75 8.13 11.13
N VAL A 20 -0.22 7.98 9.92
CA VAL A 20 -0.16 9.07 8.93
C VAL A 20 -1.56 9.51 8.52
N VAL A 21 -2.47 8.57 8.26
CA VAL A 21 -3.86 8.88 7.90
C VAL A 21 -4.60 9.56 9.05
N ALA A 22 -4.41 9.11 10.28
CA ALA A 22 -5.02 9.72 11.47
C ALA A 22 -4.52 11.15 11.67
N ALA A 23 -3.21 11.39 11.53
CA ALA A 23 -2.64 12.73 11.61
C ALA A 23 -3.18 13.63 10.49
N GLY A 24 -3.24 13.13 9.25
CA GLY A 24 -3.80 13.86 8.11
C GLY A 24 -5.27 14.22 8.30
N ALA A 25 -6.09 13.29 8.78
CA ALA A 25 -7.48 13.53 9.12
C ALA A 25 -7.63 14.56 10.25
N GLY A 26 -6.76 14.51 11.27
CA GLY A 26 -6.72 15.47 12.37
C GLY A 26 -6.39 16.88 11.88
N VAL A 27 -5.39 17.03 11.02
CA VAL A 27 -5.06 18.30 10.36
C VAL A 27 -6.22 18.79 9.51
N TRP A 28 -6.86 17.90 8.75
CA TRP A 28 -8.01 18.25 7.93
C TRP A 28 -9.14 18.84 8.80
N VAL A 29 -9.53 18.13 9.86
CA VAL A 29 -10.51 18.59 10.87
C VAL A 29 -10.11 19.93 11.48
N ALA A 30 -8.84 20.10 11.87
CA ALA A 30 -8.36 21.35 12.47
C ALA A 30 -8.52 22.56 11.54
N VAL A 31 -8.34 22.37 10.22
CA VAL A 31 -8.38 23.46 9.23
C VAL A 31 -9.80 23.78 8.76
N SER A 32 -10.68 22.78 8.63
CA SER A 32 -12.00 22.96 7.99
C SER A 32 -13.18 22.43 8.81
N GLY A 33 -13.01 22.18 10.11
CA GLY A 33 -14.06 21.75 11.04
C GLY A 33 -14.62 20.36 10.74
N GLY A 34 -15.79 20.01 11.25
CA GLY A 34 -16.48 18.75 10.94
C GLY A 34 -16.03 17.52 11.72
N GLU A 35 -16.59 16.36 11.38
CA GLU A 35 -16.42 15.12 12.12
C GLU A 35 -15.15 14.36 11.71
N PHE A 36 -14.33 14.00 12.71
CA PHE A 36 -13.09 13.27 12.49
C PHE A 36 -13.32 11.90 11.85
N VAL A 37 -14.33 11.16 12.29
CA VAL A 37 -14.61 9.80 11.80
C VAL A 37 -14.85 9.81 10.29
N SER A 38 -15.71 10.70 9.80
CA SER A 38 -16.00 10.84 8.37
C SER A 38 -14.74 11.15 7.54
N ARG A 39 -13.90 12.09 8.01
CA ARG A 39 -12.67 12.48 7.30
C ARG A 39 -11.59 11.43 7.36
N PHE A 40 -11.48 10.74 8.49
CA PHE A 40 -10.60 9.60 8.66
C PHE A 40 -11.00 8.46 7.72
N ALA A 41 -12.30 8.16 7.61
CA ALA A 41 -12.83 7.15 6.70
C ALA A 41 -12.50 7.47 5.23
N VAL A 42 -12.73 8.71 4.79
CA VAL A 42 -12.37 9.16 3.45
C VAL A 42 -10.86 9.08 3.22
N ALA A 43 -10.05 9.53 4.19
CA ALA A 43 -8.60 9.49 4.08
C ALA A 43 -8.05 8.05 4.00
N LEU A 44 -8.64 7.10 4.73
CA LEU A 44 -8.32 5.67 4.64
C LEU A 44 -8.57 5.12 3.23
N ILE A 45 -9.72 5.44 2.64
CA ILE A 45 -10.08 5.01 1.28
C ILE A 45 -9.11 5.60 0.26
N VAL A 46 -8.85 6.91 0.33
CA VAL A 46 -7.96 7.61 -0.61
C VAL A 46 -6.54 7.06 -0.52
N VAL A 47 -5.98 6.95 0.68
CA VAL A 47 -4.60 6.42 0.85
C VAL A 47 -4.52 4.95 0.46
N GLY A 48 -5.51 4.13 0.84
CA GLY A 48 -5.57 2.72 0.44
C GLY A 48 -5.64 2.55 -1.09
N ALA A 49 -6.42 3.38 -1.77
CA ALA A 49 -6.51 3.40 -3.24
C ALA A 49 -5.19 3.85 -3.89
N LEU A 50 -4.57 4.92 -3.38
CA LEU A 50 -3.28 5.40 -3.87
C LEU A 50 -2.16 4.36 -3.69
N LEU A 51 -2.14 3.65 -2.56
CA LEU A 51 -1.21 2.54 -2.34
C LEU A 51 -1.45 1.39 -3.33
N GLY A 52 -2.70 1.12 -3.71
CA GLY A 52 -3.02 0.14 -4.75
C GLY A 52 -2.52 0.55 -6.13
N VAL A 53 -2.79 1.79 -6.55
CA VAL A 53 -2.36 2.31 -7.87
C VAL A 53 -0.83 2.40 -7.96
N THR A 54 -0.17 2.84 -6.90
CA THR A 54 1.30 2.94 -6.88
C THR A 54 2.01 1.60 -6.71
N GLY A 55 1.32 0.57 -6.20
CA GLY A 55 1.82 -0.81 -6.11
C GLY A 55 1.99 -1.51 -7.48
N ASP A 56 1.30 -1.02 -8.51
CA ASP A 56 1.25 -1.57 -9.88
C ASP A 56 2.58 -1.50 -10.65
N LEU A 57 3.58 -0.77 -10.14
CA LEU A 57 4.96 -0.79 -10.69
C LEU A 57 5.58 -2.20 -10.70
N THR A 58 4.98 -3.16 -9.97
CA THR A 58 5.36 -4.58 -9.99
C THR A 58 4.67 -5.39 -11.10
N LEU A 59 3.42 -5.08 -11.45
CA LEU A 59 2.66 -5.72 -12.54
C LEU A 59 3.12 -5.27 -13.93
N SER A 60 3.48 -3.98 -14.08
CA SER A 60 4.12 -3.43 -15.29
C SER A 60 5.39 -4.22 -15.67
N ARG A 61 6.11 -4.76 -14.68
CA ARG A 61 7.32 -5.57 -14.90
C ARG A 61 7.02 -6.98 -15.44
N VAL A 62 5.91 -7.59 -15.03
CA VAL A 62 5.44 -8.86 -15.60
C VAL A 62 5.07 -8.70 -17.07
N GLY A 63 4.45 -7.58 -17.43
CA GLY A 63 4.18 -7.22 -18.84
C GLY A 63 5.46 -7.06 -19.68
N MET A 64 6.55 -6.58 -19.09
CA MET A 64 7.84 -6.41 -19.79
C MET A 64 8.66 -7.71 -19.94
N LEU A 65 8.27 -8.82 -19.30
CA LEU A 65 8.97 -10.10 -19.46
C LEU A 65 8.90 -10.63 -20.89
N GLY A 66 7.77 -10.45 -21.57
CA GLY A 66 7.60 -10.87 -22.97
C GLY A 66 8.50 -10.11 -23.93
N ALA A 67 8.60 -8.78 -23.76
CA ALA A 67 9.49 -7.94 -24.56
C ALA A 67 10.97 -8.31 -24.34
N ARG A 68 11.37 -8.55 -23.08
CA ARG A 68 12.76 -8.94 -22.76
C ARG A 68 13.13 -10.32 -23.28
N ALA A 69 12.23 -11.29 -23.20
CA ALA A 69 12.43 -12.62 -23.76
C ALA A 69 12.63 -12.58 -25.28
N ALA A 70 11.90 -11.71 -25.98
CA ALA A 70 12.06 -11.50 -27.42
C ALA A 70 13.42 -10.89 -27.80
N PHE A 71 14.03 -10.09 -26.92
CA PHE A 71 15.35 -9.49 -27.13
C PHE A 71 16.51 -10.25 -26.44
N GLY A 72 16.27 -11.45 -25.91
CA GLY A 72 17.30 -12.25 -25.24
C GLY A 72 17.87 -11.60 -23.96
N LEU A 73 17.19 -10.61 -23.40
CA LEU A 73 17.61 -9.93 -22.18
C LEU A 73 17.28 -10.81 -20.98
N ALA A 74 18.25 -10.99 -20.08
CA ALA A 74 18.05 -11.72 -18.84
C ALA A 74 16.87 -11.12 -18.05
N PRO A 75 16.05 -11.95 -17.37
CA PRO A 75 15.02 -11.44 -16.48
C PRO A 75 15.65 -10.44 -15.51
N GLU A 76 14.98 -9.31 -15.29
CA GLU A 76 15.31 -8.46 -14.14
C GLU A 76 15.12 -9.32 -12.91
N ARG A 77 16.22 -9.85 -12.37
CA ARG A 77 16.23 -10.37 -11.01
C ARG A 77 15.83 -9.20 -10.14
N GLU A 78 15.00 -9.44 -9.14
CA GLU A 78 14.95 -8.55 -8.00
C GLU A 78 16.40 -8.35 -7.55
N THR A 79 17.03 -7.25 -7.95
CA THR A 79 18.00 -6.61 -7.09
C THR A 79 17.17 -6.13 -5.91
N GLY A 80 16.86 -7.09 -5.02
CA GLY A 80 16.47 -6.87 -3.65
C GLY A 80 17.67 -6.24 -2.94
N GLY A 81 18.05 -5.05 -3.38
CA GLY A 81 18.93 -4.13 -2.68
C GLY A 81 18.20 -3.67 -1.44
N GLY A 82 18.12 -4.56 -0.46
CA GLY A 82 17.58 -4.29 0.87
C GLY A 82 16.56 -5.29 1.40
N GLY A 83 16.74 -6.61 1.24
CA GLY A 83 16.21 -7.62 2.19
C GLY A 83 14.73 -7.58 2.60
N ARG A 84 13.87 -6.89 1.86
CA ARG A 84 12.43 -6.72 2.10
C ARG A 84 11.70 -7.91 1.48
N VAL A 85 10.89 -8.58 2.30
CA VAL A 85 10.11 -9.76 1.90
C VAL A 85 8.77 -9.34 1.29
N LEU A 86 8.34 -8.11 1.57
CA LEU A 86 7.07 -7.57 1.13
C LEU A 86 7.16 -6.95 -0.28
N THR A 87 6.57 -7.62 -1.27
CA THR A 87 6.44 -7.13 -2.66
C THR A 87 5.31 -6.10 -2.78
N GLY A 88 5.21 -5.41 -3.92
CA GLY A 88 4.11 -4.47 -4.21
C GLY A 88 2.71 -5.10 -4.08
N VAL A 89 2.56 -6.35 -4.53
CA VAL A 89 1.34 -7.15 -4.34
C VAL A 89 1.07 -7.39 -2.85
N GLY A 90 2.11 -7.69 -2.07
CA GLY A 90 1.98 -7.84 -0.62
C GLY A 90 1.51 -6.54 0.07
N ILE A 91 2.03 -5.39 -0.34
CA ILE A 91 1.59 -4.09 0.20
C ILE A 91 0.12 -3.83 -0.14
N PHE A 92 -0.31 -4.11 -1.37
CA PHE A 92 -1.71 -3.97 -1.75
C PHE A 92 -2.63 -4.87 -0.91
N LEU A 93 -2.33 -6.17 -0.82
CA LEU A 93 -3.18 -7.14 -0.13
C LEU A 93 -3.21 -6.94 1.39
N PHE A 94 -2.08 -6.61 2.01
CA PHE A 94 -1.96 -6.54 3.47
C PHE A 94 -2.09 -5.13 4.05
N VAL A 95 -2.02 -4.08 3.22
CA VAL A 95 -2.11 -2.69 3.69
C VAL A 95 -3.20 -1.92 2.94
N GLY A 96 -3.12 -1.83 1.61
CA GLY A 96 -4.06 -1.06 0.81
C GLY A 96 -5.51 -1.55 0.96
N LEU A 97 -5.73 -2.85 0.76
CA LEU A 97 -7.05 -3.45 0.83
C LEU A 97 -7.68 -3.33 2.23
N PRO A 98 -6.98 -3.66 3.34
CA PRO A 98 -7.51 -3.42 4.69
C PRO A 98 -7.86 -1.95 4.97
N LEU A 99 -7.03 -0.98 4.55
CA LEU A 99 -7.32 0.45 4.72
C LEU A 99 -8.63 0.82 4.03
N VAL A 100 -8.83 0.39 2.78
CA VAL A 100 -10.06 0.67 2.03
C VAL A 100 -11.27 0.02 2.70
N VAL A 101 -11.18 -1.24 3.10
CA VAL A 101 -12.29 -1.96 3.75
C VAL A 101 -12.70 -1.27 5.04
N VAL A 102 -11.74 -0.94 5.91
CA VAL A 102 -12.02 -0.21 7.15
C VAL A 102 -12.59 1.17 6.86
N GLY A 103 -12.05 1.88 5.88
CA GLY A 103 -12.58 3.18 5.47
C GLY A 103 -14.03 3.10 5.01
N VAL A 104 -14.38 2.14 4.14
CA VAL A 104 -15.77 1.93 3.68
C VAL A 104 -16.70 1.60 4.84
N MET A 105 -16.29 0.74 5.77
CA MET A 105 -17.07 0.40 6.97
C MET A 105 -17.30 1.58 7.92
N LEU A 106 -16.42 2.59 7.89
CA LEU A 106 -16.56 3.80 8.71
C LEU A 106 -17.35 4.91 8.01
N VAL A 107 -17.58 4.80 6.69
CA VAL A 107 -18.43 5.74 5.94
C VAL A 107 -19.92 5.42 6.11
N SER A 108 -20.26 4.14 6.29
CA SER A 108 -21.63 3.65 6.52
C SER A 108 -22.10 3.87 7.94
#